data_AF-A0A352VU67-F1
#
_entry.id   AF-A0A352VU67-F1
#
_cell.length_a   1.000
_cell.length_b   1.000
_cell.length_c   1.000
_cell.angle_alpha   90.00
_cell.angle_beta   90.00
_cell.angle_gamma   90.00
#
_symmetry.space_group_name_H-M   'P 1'
#
loop_
_entity.id
_entity.type
_entity.pdbx_description
1 polymer ?
#
loop_
_entity_poly.entity_id
_entity_poly.type
_entity_poly.pdbx_seq_one_letter_code
_entity_poly.pdbx_strand_id
1 'polypeptide(L)'
;MKKGLRWYDTYPVLKDALEKIKHEKKENQVQFFSQINNIIMEYDENLTEKHIEKFHFKRRWYDKNPYSWLVINSLAWAEKPLLEAVISSLKQSHKK
;
A
#
# COMPACT_ATOMS: atom_id res chain seq x y z
N MET A 1 25.95 2.84 -2.32
CA MET A 1 24.48 3.05 -2.41
C MET A 1 23.78 1.81 -1.84
N LYS A 2 22.97 1.94 -0.77
CA LYS A 2 22.36 0.77 -0.13
C LYS A 2 21.39 0.08 -1.11
N LYS A 3 21.69 -1.17 -1.47
CA LYS A 3 20.76 -2.06 -2.18
C LYS A 3 19.41 -2.11 -1.44
N GLY A 4 18.31 -1.95 -2.17
CA GLY A 4 17.00 -2.50 -1.75
C GLY A 4 16.04 -1.58 -0.98
N LEU A 5 16.25 -0.27 -0.92
CA LEU A 5 15.25 0.63 -0.33
C LEU A 5 13.93 0.57 -1.13
N ARG A 6 12.82 0.34 -0.44
CA ARG A 6 11.48 0.27 -1.02
C ARG A 6 10.90 1.68 -1.02
N TRP A 7 10.06 2.00 -2.01
CA TRP A 7 9.51 3.36 -2.14
C TRP A 7 8.78 3.79 -0.86
N TYR A 8 8.13 2.86 -0.15
CA TYR A 8 7.41 3.13 1.08
C TYR A 8 8.30 3.19 2.33
N ASP A 9 9.59 2.82 2.24
CA ASP A 9 10.49 2.88 3.41
C ASP A 9 10.77 4.33 3.85
N THR A 10 10.48 5.32 3.00
CA THR A 10 10.52 6.76 3.35
C THR A 10 9.31 7.23 4.17
N TYR A 11 8.31 6.38 4.35
CA TYR A 11 7.09 6.67 5.11
C TYR A 11 7.00 5.71 6.31
N PRO A 12 7.56 6.07 7.48
CA PRO A 12 7.71 5.15 8.61
C PRO A 12 6.42 4.43 9.01
N VAL A 13 5.30 5.15 9.04
CA VAL A 13 3.99 4.60 9.40
C VAL A 13 3.52 3.54 8.41
N LEU A 14 3.64 3.81 7.11
CA LEU A 14 3.25 2.88 6.07
C LEU A 14 4.16 1.64 6.07
N LYS A 15 5.48 1.85 6.22
CA LYS A 15 6.45 0.78 6.38
C LYS A 15 6.10 -0.13 7.55
N ASP A 16 5.87 0.43 8.73
CA ASP A 16 5.57 -0.33 9.94
C ASP A 16 4.25 -1.10 9.81
N ALA A 17 3.22 -0.48 9.22
CA ALA A 17 1.96 -1.14 8.95
C ALA A 17 2.13 -2.33 7.99
N LEU A 18 2.90 -2.15 6.91
CA LEU A 18 3.19 -3.21 5.95
C LEU A 18 4.05 -4.35 6.52
N GLU A 19 4.98 -4.06 7.43
CA GLU A 19 5.75 -5.12 8.11
C GLU A 19 4.91 -5.88 9.13
N LYS A 20 3.99 -5.22 9.83
CA LYS A 20 3.05 -5.90 10.75
C LYS A 20 2.12 -6.83 9.98
N ILE A 21 1.43 -6.31 8.97
CA ILE A 21 0.39 -7.06 8.24
C ILE A 21 0.95 -8.27 7.48
N LYS A 22 2.23 -8.25 7.10
CA LYS A 22 2.94 -9.38 6.48
C LYS A 22 2.85 -10.68 7.29
N HIS A 23 2.81 -10.58 8.62
CA HIS A 23 2.80 -11.73 9.54
C HIS A 23 1.39 -12.07 10.04
N GLU A 24 0.39 -11.28 9.66
CA GLU A 24 -1.01 -11.49 10.02
C GLU A 24 -1.68 -12.57 9.15
N LYS A 25 -2.87 -13.01 9.59
CA LYS A 25 -3.70 -13.93 8.82
C LYS A 25 -4.12 -13.32 7.47
N LYS A 26 -4.42 -14.18 6.49
CA LYS A 26 -4.79 -13.74 5.14
C LYS A 26 -6.02 -12.84 5.14
N GLU A 27 -6.99 -13.10 6.02
CA GLU A 27 -8.21 -12.31 6.15
C GLU A 27 -7.88 -10.88 6.60
N ASN A 28 -6.98 -10.74 7.57
CA ASN A 28 -6.50 -9.44 8.04
C ASN A 28 -5.75 -8.71 6.92
N GLN A 29 -4.89 -9.42 6.16
CA GLN A 29 -4.21 -8.84 4.99
C GLN A 29 -5.21 -8.31 3.95
N VAL A 30 -6.24 -9.09 3.63
CA VAL A 30 -7.29 -8.69 2.67
C VAL A 30 -8.02 -7.44 3.17
N GLN A 31 -8.45 -7.42 4.43
CA GLN A 31 -9.12 -6.26 5.03
C GLN A 31 -8.22 -5.02 5.00
N PHE A 32 -6.94 -5.17 5.34
CA PHE A 32 -5.95 -4.09 5.31
C PHE A 32 -5.80 -3.48 3.91
N PHE A 33 -5.59 -4.31 2.89
CA PHE A 33 -5.47 -3.81 1.52
C PHE A 33 -6.78 -3.26 0.97
N SER A 34 -7.92 -3.78 1.41
CA SER A 34 -9.24 -3.24 1.07
C SER A 34 -9.46 -1.83 1.62
N GLN A 35 -9.05 -1.58 2.86
CA GLN A 35 -9.11 -0.22 3.43
C GLN A 35 -8.27 0.78 2.62
N ILE A 36 -7.03 0.40 2.25
CA ILE A 36 -6.18 1.26 1.42
C ILE A 36 -6.81 1.48 0.05
N ASN A 37 -7.32 0.43 -0.59
CA ASN A 37 -7.96 0.54 -1.90
C ASN A 37 -9.18 1.46 -1.87
N ASN A 38 -10.01 1.40 -0.82
CA ASN A 38 -11.16 2.30 -0.70
C ASN A 38 -10.71 3.77 -0.65
N ILE A 39 -9.65 4.07 0.09
CA ILE A 39 -9.09 5.44 0.13
C ILE A 39 -8.56 5.85 -1.25
N ILE A 40 -7.89 4.95 -1.98
CA ILE A 40 -7.47 5.22 -3.36
C ILE A 40 -8.67 5.55 -4.24
N MET A 41 -9.73 4.74 -4.18
CA MET A 41 -10.94 4.94 -5.00
C MET A 41 -11.67 6.24 -4.65
N GLU A 42 -11.69 6.65 -3.38
CA GLU A 42 -12.30 7.92 -2.94
C GLU A 42 -11.54 9.16 -3.41
N TYR A 43 -10.21 9.06 -3.57
CA TYR A 43 -9.37 10.19 -3.97
C TYR A 43 -9.12 10.25 -5.48
N ASP A 44 -8.83 9.12 -6.11
CA ASP A 44 -8.59 8.99 -7.55
C ASP A 44 -8.89 7.55 -7.99
N GLU A 45 -10.14 7.31 -8.39
CA GLU A 45 -10.63 6.02 -8.90
C GLU A 45 -9.81 5.49 -10.09
N ASN A 46 -9.18 6.38 -10.85
CA ASN A 46 -8.44 6.04 -12.05
C ASN A 46 -6.93 5.88 -11.79
N LEU A 47 -6.45 6.07 -10.56
CA LEU A 47 -5.01 6.03 -10.23
C LEU A 47 -4.34 4.73 -10.68
N THR A 48 -5.01 3.61 -10.44
CA THR A 48 -4.52 2.29 -10.82
C THR A 48 -4.42 2.17 -12.34
N GLU A 49 -5.50 2.48 -13.05
CA GLU A 49 -5.57 2.31 -14.52
C GLU A 49 -4.55 3.20 -15.24
N LYS A 50 -4.38 4.46 -14.78
CA LYS A 50 -3.39 5.40 -15.31
C LYS A 50 -1.95 4.90 -15.25
N HIS A 51 -1.64 3.96 -14.36
CA HIS A 51 -0.26 3.58 -14.06
C HIS A 51 0.03 2.08 -14.12
N ILE A 52 -0.99 1.24 -14.38
CA ILE A 52 -0.86 -0.22 -14.35
C ILE A 52 0.24 -0.75 -15.28
N GLU A 53 0.43 -0.13 -16.44
CA GLU A 53 1.48 -0.49 -17.40
C GLU A 53 2.91 -0.30 -16.85
N LYS A 54 3.07 0.55 -15.83
CA LYS A 54 4.35 0.85 -15.17
C LYS A 54 4.60 -0.04 -13.95
N PHE A 55 3.67 -0.93 -13.61
CA PHE A 55 3.80 -1.77 -12.42
C PHE A 55 4.85 -2.86 -12.66
N HIS A 56 5.62 -3.16 -11.62
CA HIS A 56 6.72 -4.13 -11.72
C HIS A 56 6.57 -5.20 -10.65
N PHE A 57 6.76 -6.46 -11.06
CA PHE A 57 6.84 -7.58 -10.15
C PHE A 57 8.23 -7.69 -9.56
N LYS A 58 8.36 -7.59 -8.24
CA LYS A 58 9.65 -7.58 -7.53
C LYS A 58 9.82 -8.79 -6.59
N ARG A 59 8.99 -9.83 -6.74
CA ARG A 59 8.97 -11.06 -5.93
C ARG A 59 8.85 -10.82 -4.42
N ARG A 60 8.16 -9.76 -4.01
CA ARG A 60 7.89 -9.43 -2.61
C ARG A 60 6.74 -10.28 -2.07
N TRP A 61 6.58 -10.32 -0.76
CA TRP A 61 5.56 -11.16 -0.11
C TRP A 61 4.14 -10.80 -0.60
N TYR A 62 3.87 -9.50 -0.78
CA TYR A 62 2.61 -8.98 -1.28
C TYR A 62 2.46 -9.08 -2.80
N ASP A 63 3.54 -9.39 -3.54
CA ASP A 63 3.45 -9.61 -4.99
C ASP A 63 2.74 -10.94 -5.31
N LYS A 64 2.72 -11.89 -4.36
CA LYS A 64 2.08 -13.20 -4.51
C LYS A 64 0.55 -13.15 -4.58
N ASN A 65 -0.04 -12.06 -4.10
CA ASN A 65 -1.48 -11.82 -4.20
C ASN A 65 -1.69 -10.65 -5.18
N PRO A 66 -2.38 -10.87 -6.31
CA PRO A 66 -2.61 -9.84 -7.33
C PRO A 66 -3.27 -8.56 -6.78
N TYR A 67 -4.14 -8.71 -5.79
CA TYR A 67 -4.84 -7.57 -5.18
C TYR A 67 -3.88 -6.69 -4.37
N SER A 68 -3.10 -7.28 -3.45
CA SER A 68 -2.12 -6.52 -2.68
C SER A 68 -0.99 -5.95 -3.54
N TRP A 69 -0.60 -6.69 -4.59
CA TRP A 69 0.34 -6.21 -5.59
C TRP A 69 -0.18 -4.95 -6.27
N LEU A 70 -1.43 -4.97 -6.74
CA LEU A 70 -2.06 -3.83 -7.41
C LEU A 70 -2.14 -2.62 -6.48
N VAL A 71 -2.67 -2.78 -5.27
CA VAL A 71 -2.82 -1.69 -4.29
C VAL A 71 -1.48 -1.03 -3.94
N ILE A 72 -0.43 -1.82 -3.67
CA ILE A 72 0.89 -1.25 -3.32
C ILE A 72 1.54 -0.56 -4.51
N ASN A 73 1.38 -1.08 -5.72
CA ASN A 73 1.95 -0.44 -6.89
C ASN A 73 1.17 0.84 -7.25
N SER A 74 -0.16 0.86 -7.15
CA SER A 74 -0.95 2.09 -7.31
C SER A 74 -0.53 3.16 -6.32
N LEU A 75 -0.37 2.80 -5.04
CA LEU A 75 0.03 3.74 -4.00
C LEU A 75 1.45 4.30 -4.22
N ALA A 76 2.32 3.62 -4.96
CA ALA A 76 3.65 4.12 -5.32
C ALA A 76 3.59 5.35 -6.24
N TRP A 77 2.48 5.55 -6.95
CA TRP A 77 2.22 6.67 -7.85
C TRP A 77 1.27 7.70 -7.24
N ALA A 78 0.79 7.47 -6.01
CA ALA A 78 -0.12 8.38 -5.33
C ALA A 78 0.56 9.73 -5.07
N GLU A 79 -0.19 10.80 -5.30
CA GLU A 79 0.22 12.13 -4.88
C GLU A 79 0.25 12.24 -3.35
N LYS A 80 0.99 13.23 -2.85
CA LYS A 80 1.18 13.46 -1.43
C LYS A 80 -0.14 13.52 -0.62
N PRO A 81 -1.22 14.19 -1.06
CA PRO A 81 -2.47 14.22 -0.30
C PRO A 81 -3.09 12.85 -0.08
N LEU A 82 -3.07 11.97 -1.10
CA LEU A 82 -3.57 10.60 -0.99
C LEU A 82 -2.70 9.76 -0.05
N LEU A 83 -1.37 9.89 -0.14
CA LEU A 83 -0.46 9.21 0.79
C LEU A 83 -0.69 9.65 2.24
N GLU A 84 -0.94 10.94 2.47
CA GLU A 84 -1.26 11.47 3.80
C GLU A 84 -2.59 10.95 4.33
N ALA A 85 -3.61 10.81 3.46
CA ALA A 85 -4.89 10.23 3.82
C ALA A 85 -4.75 8.75 4.24
N VAL A 86 -4.01 7.95 3.46
CA VAL A 86 -3.71 6.55 3.79
C VAL A 86 -2.94 6.47 5.12
N ILE A 87 -1.88 7.25 5.29
CA ILE A 87 -1.09 7.26 6.52
C ILE A 87 -1.95 7.66 7.74
N SER A 88 -2.84 8.64 7.57
CA SER A 88 -3.73 9.10 8.63
C SER A 88 -4.73 8.03 9.03
N SER A 89 -5.32 7.31 8.07
CA SER A 89 -6.19 6.16 8.32
C SER A 89 -5.47 5.06 9.10
N LEU A 90 -4.24 4.70 8.69
CA LEU A 90 -3.43 3.70 9.38
C LEU A 90 -3.10 4.06 10.85
N LYS A 91 -2.90 5.35 11.15
CA LYS A 91 -2.68 5.81 12.53
C LYS A 91 -3.92 5.65 13.41
N GLN A 92 -5.11 5.84 12.86
CA GLN A 92 -6.37 5.73 13.60
C GLN A 92 -6.69 4.27 13.96
N SER A 93 -6.41 3.34 13.05
CA SER A 93 -6.60 1.90 13.28
C SER A 93 -5.73 1.32 14.41
N HIS A 94 -4.66 2.02 14.80
CA HIS A 94 -3.78 1.64 15.91
C HIS A 94 -4.13 2.27 17.27
N LYS A 95 -5.22 3.05 17.37
CA LYS A 95 -5.68 3.68 18.63
C LYS A 95 -6.78 2.89 19.37
N LYS A 96 -7.08 1.65 18.96
CA LYS A 96 -8.06 0.79 19.62
C LYS A 96 -7.40 -0.44 20.23
#